data_AF-A0A672KVY0-F1
#
_entry.id   AF-A0A672KVY0-F1
#
_cell.length_a   1.000
_cell.length_b   1.000
_cell.length_c   1.000
_cell.angle_alpha   90.00
_cell.angle_beta   90.00
_cell.angle_gamma   90.00
#
_symmetry.space_group_name_H-M   'P 1'
#
loop_
_entity.id
_entity.type
_entity.pdbx_description
1 polymer ?
#
loop_
_entity_poly.entity_id
_entity_poly.type
_entity_poly.pdbx_seq_one_letter_code
_entity_poly.pdbx_strand_id
1 'polypeptide(L)'
;LPNNELEISMLLSMAGRKHTSVLLSLSLLFLFLGLFTRPCVCGPARAPLLSGQPFLVLWGVPDKDCLGRPDPAAFGMEWEGRVAIFYEDTGLYPYFTAQDRPVNGGLPQHTSLDLHLQRVEGDLTASLPQAGAPGLGVLRWQEWTPQWNRNRGIKTKYTVESRALLQRFFPDWRTEEVEKWSQVDFEAAAQSIMMETLREVKRLRPQRLWGMAPFPNCYNFDSTQIALANYTGRCPAAEMALNDELMWLWKRSGALYPALSLEKLPEGTKGTWLYATNQIRESLRVAALAGTTFDLPVFPLIKIVYSSSNSFLSEIDLVNTIGESAAMGASGVIIWEKSLAVKTQKSCSEFGSYVRQVLGPYAVNVTTAAHLCGVSLCQGRGRCVRKKPEDPTFLHLPSAHFMLLPNGAEGVRATGELPTAYIDLWKKDFRCQWFECLC
;
A
#
# COMPACT_ATOMS: atom_id res chain seq x y z
N LEU A 1 8.40 -43.36 -80.21
CA LEU A 1 7.27 -42.43 -80.04
C LEU A 1 6.00 -43.28 -80.14
N PRO A 2 5.04 -43.28 -79.19
CA PRO A 2 4.85 -42.42 -78.00
C PRO A 2 4.76 -43.24 -76.69
N ASN A 3 5.28 -42.72 -75.56
CA ASN A 3 4.85 -43.17 -74.21
C ASN A 3 5.24 -42.23 -73.05
N ASN A 4 5.68 -40.99 -73.32
CA ASN A 4 6.19 -40.09 -72.27
C ASN A 4 5.25 -38.92 -71.90
N GLU A 5 4.09 -38.75 -72.52
CA GLU A 5 3.21 -37.60 -72.20
C GLU A 5 2.21 -37.85 -71.05
N LEU A 6 1.87 -39.11 -70.75
CA LEU A 6 0.93 -39.41 -69.66
C LEU A 6 1.57 -39.39 -68.27
N GLU A 7 2.84 -39.80 -68.12
CA GLU A 7 3.52 -39.78 -66.81
C GLU A 7 3.82 -38.36 -66.32
N ILE A 8 4.16 -37.43 -67.22
CA ILE A 8 4.52 -36.05 -66.86
C ILE A 8 3.30 -35.26 -66.38
N SER A 9 2.13 -35.46 -67.01
CA SER A 9 0.87 -34.81 -66.59
C SER A 9 0.41 -35.29 -65.20
N MET A 10 0.59 -36.58 -64.89
CA MET A 10 0.23 -37.14 -63.60
C MET A 10 1.18 -36.67 -62.48
N LEU A 11 2.49 -36.56 -62.76
CA LEU A 11 3.48 -36.03 -61.83
C LEU A 11 3.26 -34.54 -61.51
N LEU A 12 2.91 -33.72 -62.50
CA LEU A 12 2.60 -32.30 -62.31
C LEU A 12 1.30 -32.08 -61.52
N SER A 13 0.28 -32.92 -61.74
CA SER A 13 -0.97 -32.90 -60.96
C SER A 13 -0.74 -33.32 -59.49
N MET A 14 0.09 -34.34 -59.26
CA MET A 14 0.45 -34.78 -57.90
C MET A 14 1.34 -33.78 -57.17
N ALA A 15 2.25 -33.09 -57.87
CA ALA A 15 3.08 -32.03 -57.29
C ALA A 15 2.23 -30.80 -56.92
N GLY A 16 1.30 -30.37 -57.78
CA GLY A 16 0.37 -29.27 -57.51
C GLY A 16 -0.59 -29.55 -56.34
N ARG A 17 -1.06 -30.79 -56.18
CA ARG A 17 -1.87 -31.22 -55.02
C ARG A 17 -1.07 -31.29 -53.70
N LYS A 18 0.21 -31.69 -53.76
CA LYS A 18 1.08 -31.69 -52.57
C LYS A 18 1.41 -30.28 -52.11
N HIS A 19 1.69 -29.35 -53.02
CA HIS A 19 1.97 -27.95 -52.66
C HIS A 19 0.75 -27.22 -52.07
N THR A 20 -0.45 -27.44 -52.61
CA THR A 20 -1.69 -26.85 -52.05
C THR A 20 -2.05 -27.47 -50.70
N SER A 21 -1.88 -28.79 -50.52
CA SER A 21 -2.08 -29.45 -49.23
C SER A 21 -1.10 -28.98 -48.15
N VAL A 22 0.16 -28.75 -48.50
CA VAL A 22 1.18 -28.24 -47.56
C VAL A 22 0.87 -26.80 -47.16
N LEU A 23 0.52 -25.93 -48.11
CA LEU A 23 0.10 -24.55 -47.82
C LEU A 23 -1.15 -24.48 -46.94
N LEU A 24 -2.18 -25.28 -47.24
CA LEU A 24 -3.38 -25.38 -46.38
C LEU A 24 -3.04 -25.89 -44.98
N SER A 25 -2.16 -26.90 -44.85
CA SER A 25 -1.74 -27.42 -43.55
C SER A 25 -0.93 -26.42 -42.72
N LEU A 26 -0.07 -25.61 -43.36
CA LEU A 26 0.66 -24.51 -42.70
C LEU A 26 -0.29 -23.38 -42.30
N SER A 27 -1.25 -23.00 -43.15
CA SER A 27 -2.27 -22.01 -42.80
C SER A 27 -3.16 -22.47 -41.64
N LEU A 28 -3.56 -23.75 -41.61
CA LEU A 28 -4.28 -24.37 -40.48
C LEU A 28 -3.40 -24.41 -39.23
N LEU A 29 -2.10 -24.71 -39.34
CA LEU A 29 -1.17 -24.67 -38.21
C LEU A 29 -0.99 -23.25 -37.65
N PHE A 30 -0.90 -22.22 -38.50
CA PHE A 30 -0.86 -20.81 -38.07
C PHE A 30 -2.19 -20.34 -37.47
N LEU A 31 -3.34 -20.81 -37.99
CA LEU A 31 -4.66 -20.58 -37.38
C LEU A 31 -4.78 -21.28 -36.02
N PHE A 32 -4.28 -22.51 -35.89
CA PHE A 32 -4.24 -23.24 -34.62
C PHE A 32 -3.26 -22.60 -33.62
N LEU A 33 -2.07 -22.15 -34.04
CA LEU A 33 -1.16 -21.39 -33.17
C LEU A 33 -1.76 -20.04 -32.74
N GLY A 34 -2.50 -19.35 -33.62
CA GLY A 34 -3.23 -18.12 -33.29
C GLY A 34 -4.45 -18.34 -32.38
N LEU A 35 -5.04 -19.54 -32.40
CA LEU A 35 -6.14 -19.95 -31.52
C LEU A 35 -5.67 -20.36 -30.11
N PHE A 36 -4.39 -20.74 -29.95
CA PHE A 36 -3.80 -21.12 -28.66
C PHE A 36 -3.10 -19.98 -27.92
N THR A 37 -2.80 -18.86 -28.57
CA THR A 37 -2.37 -17.65 -27.87
C THR A 37 -3.59 -16.81 -27.50
N ARG A 38 -4.24 -17.12 -26.36
CA ARG A 38 -5.13 -16.13 -25.73
C ARG A 38 -4.31 -14.86 -25.53
N PRO A 39 -4.78 -13.67 -25.98
CA PRO A 39 -4.07 -12.42 -25.70
C PRO A 39 -3.89 -12.32 -24.19
N CYS A 40 -2.64 -12.35 -23.74
CA CYS A 40 -2.32 -12.21 -22.33
C CYS A 40 -2.57 -10.74 -21.97
N VAL A 41 -3.72 -10.45 -21.39
CA VAL A 41 -4.05 -9.10 -20.92
C VAL A 41 -3.22 -8.84 -19.67
N CYS A 42 -2.03 -8.26 -19.87
CA CYS A 42 -1.15 -7.81 -18.81
C CYS A 42 -1.45 -6.34 -18.50
N GLY A 43 -1.56 -6.01 -17.22
CA GLY A 43 -1.70 -4.62 -16.77
C GLY A 43 -0.56 -4.16 -15.89
N PRO A 44 -0.55 -2.87 -15.53
CA PRO A 44 0.51 -2.28 -14.72
C PRO A 44 0.37 -2.63 -13.23
N ALA A 45 -0.75 -3.21 -12.76
CA ALA A 45 -0.90 -3.49 -11.34
C ALA A 45 -0.10 -4.73 -10.92
N ARG A 46 0.62 -4.65 -9.80
CA ARG A 46 1.26 -5.83 -9.22
C ARG A 46 0.25 -6.92 -8.89
N ALA A 47 0.63 -8.19 -9.08
CA ALA A 47 -0.17 -9.32 -8.65
C ALA A 47 -0.49 -9.24 -7.14
N PRO A 48 -1.67 -9.73 -6.71
CA PRO A 48 -2.07 -9.66 -5.31
C PRO A 48 -1.11 -10.47 -4.44
N LEU A 49 -0.88 -10.00 -3.20
CA LEU A 49 -0.01 -10.70 -2.24
C LEU A 49 -0.52 -12.13 -1.95
N LEU A 50 -1.83 -12.32 -1.99
CA LEU A 50 -2.49 -13.62 -1.85
C LEU A 50 -3.36 -13.89 -3.08
N SER A 51 -3.21 -15.10 -3.63
CA SER A 51 -3.94 -15.49 -4.83
C SER A 51 -5.45 -15.38 -4.62
N GLY A 52 -6.13 -14.78 -5.60
CA GLY A 52 -7.58 -14.58 -5.57
C GLY A 52 -8.05 -13.45 -4.65
N GLN A 53 -7.18 -12.75 -3.91
CA GLN A 53 -7.57 -11.66 -3.02
C GLN A 53 -7.07 -10.31 -3.54
N PRO A 54 -7.88 -9.57 -4.33
CA PRO A 54 -7.46 -8.32 -4.96
C PRO A 54 -7.29 -7.17 -3.96
N PHE A 55 -7.91 -7.26 -2.79
CA PHE A 55 -7.83 -6.28 -1.70
C PHE A 55 -7.75 -7.02 -0.36
N LEU A 56 -6.78 -6.64 0.48
CA LEU A 56 -6.53 -7.25 1.79
C LEU A 56 -6.81 -6.28 2.93
N VAL A 57 -7.35 -6.78 4.03
CA VAL A 57 -7.31 -6.09 5.33
C VAL A 57 -6.31 -6.83 6.20
N LEU A 58 -5.22 -6.18 6.57
CA LEU A 58 -4.14 -6.80 7.35
C LEU A 58 -4.12 -6.27 8.78
N TRP A 59 -3.90 -7.15 9.73
CA TRP A 59 -3.83 -6.82 11.16
C TRP A 59 -2.39 -6.46 11.57
N GLY A 60 -2.16 -5.18 11.88
CA GLY A 60 -0.88 -4.65 12.36
C GLY A 60 -0.92 -4.14 13.80
N VAL A 61 -1.97 -4.46 14.57
CA VAL A 61 -2.12 -4.03 15.97
C VAL A 61 -1.34 -4.99 16.87
N PRO A 62 -0.41 -4.48 17.72
CA PRO A 62 0.33 -5.30 18.68
C PRO A 62 -0.51 -5.57 19.94
N ASP A 63 -1.63 -6.27 19.79
CA ASP A 63 -2.61 -6.53 20.85
C ASP A 63 -2.48 -7.94 21.45
N LYS A 64 -1.36 -8.63 21.27
CA LYS A 64 -1.16 -10.02 21.72
C LYS A 64 -1.43 -10.22 23.21
N ASP A 65 -1.13 -9.21 24.01
CA ASP A 65 -1.30 -9.23 25.47
C ASP A 65 -2.71 -8.83 25.93
N CYS A 66 -3.61 -8.44 25.02
CA CYS A 66 -5.00 -8.15 25.36
C CYS A 66 -5.82 -9.42 25.60
N LEU A 67 -6.37 -9.57 26.81
CA LEU A 67 -7.28 -10.66 27.14
C LEU A 67 -8.61 -10.51 26.39
N GLY A 68 -9.10 -11.62 25.81
CA GLY A 68 -10.35 -11.63 25.05
C GLY A 68 -10.29 -10.87 23.73
N ARG A 69 -9.08 -10.62 23.21
CA ARG A 69 -8.90 -10.06 21.86
C ARG A 69 -9.55 -11.01 20.84
N PRO A 70 -10.35 -10.48 19.90
CA PRO A 70 -10.96 -11.30 18.87
C PRO A 70 -9.90 -11.80 17.88
N ASP A 71 -10.11 -12.98 17.31
CA ASP A 71 -9.27 -13.49 16.22
C ASP A 71 -9.53 -12.70 14.92
N PRO A 72 -8.55 -11.94 14.38
CA PRO A 72 -8.74 -11.21 13.13
C PRO A 72 -9.07 -12.13 11.93
N ALA A 73 -8.56 -13.36 11.91
CA ALA A 73 -8.87 -14.32 10.84
C ALA A 73 -10.36 -14.68 10.80
N ALA A 74 -11.07 -14.61 11.92
CA ALA A 74 -12.50 -14.86 12.00
C ALA A 74 -13.33 -13.86 11.16
N PHE A 75 -12.73 -12.74 10.75
CA PHE A 75 -13.30 -11.70 9.90
C PHE A 75 -12.60 -11.60 8.53
N GLY A 76 -11.83 -12.62 8.13
CA GLY A 76 -11.12 -12.62 6.86
C GLY A 76 -9.95 -11.64 6.78
N MET A 77 -9.46 -11.16 7.93
CA MET A 77 -8.26 -10.31 7.98
C MET A 77 -7.00 -11.18 8.05
N GLU A 78 -5.96 -10.77 7.32
CA GLU A 78 -4.66 -11.43 7.34
C GLU A 78 -3.86 -10.99 8.58
N TRP A 79 -3.45 -11.96 9.39
CA TRP A 79 -2.75 -11.71 10.65
C TRP A 79 -1.53 -12.63 10.81
N GLU A 80 -0.83 -12.51 11.95
CA GLU A 80 0.37 -13.28 12.35
C GLU A 80 1.44 -13.54 11.28
N GLY A 81 2.52 -12.74 11.34
CA GLY A 81 3.68 -12.88 10.44
C GLY A 81 3.48 -12.22 9.07
N ARG A 82 2.24 -11.84 8.72
CA ARG A 82 1.90 -11.10 7.48
C ARG A 82 2.33 -9.65 7.49
N VAL A 83 2.29 -8.97 8.63
CA VAL A 83 2.73 -7.57 8.78
C VAL A 83 3.78 -7.49 9.86
N ALA A 84 4.87 -6.78 9.58
CA ALA A 84 5.90 -6.44 10.55
C ALA A 84 6.15 -4.94 10.48
N ILE A 85 5.90 -4.24 11.59
CA ILE A 85 6.08 -2.79 11.70
C ILE A 85 7.24 -2.54 12.66
N PHE A 86 8.26 -1.87 12.16
CA PHE A 86 9.48 -1.48 12.85
C PHE A 86 9.43 0.01 13.13
N TYR A 87 9.81 0.43 14.34
CA TYR A 87 9.62 1.78 14.84
C TYR A 87 10.98 2.49 15.03
N GLU A 88 11.00 3.53 15.87
CA GLU A 88 12.19 4.32 16.19
C GLU A 88 13.33 3.51 16.87
N ASP A 89 13.02 2.33 17.39
CA ASP A 89 13.93 1.41 18.09
C ASP A 89 14.64 0.40 17.16
N THR A 90 14.35 0.43 15.86
CA THR A 90 14.95 -0.48 14.88
C THR A 90 16.24 0.10 14.30
N GLY A 91 17.33 -0.65 14.43
CA GLY A 91 18.65 -0.15 14.06
C GLY A 91 19.15 0.88 15.08
N LEU A 92 20.11 1.69 14.65
CA LEU A 92 20.51 2.90 15.38
C LEU A 92 19.86 4.13 14.74
N TYR A 93 18.53 4.11 14.55
CA TYR A 93 17.83 5.24 13.95
C TYR A 93 17.97 6.48 14.85
N PRO A 94 18.45 7.63 14.33
CA PRO A 94 18.70 8.81 15.15
C PRO A 94 17.43 9.63 15.33
N TYR A 95 17.16 10.03 16.57
CA TYR A 95 16.02 10.90 16.90
C TYR A 95 16.24 11.63 18.22
N PHE A 96 15.37 12.60 18.51
CA PHE A 96 15.31 13.26 19.82
C PHE A 96 14.11 12.77 20.62
N THR A 97 14.29 12.51 21.91
CA THR A 97 13.18 12.18 22.81
C THR A 97 12.28 13.39 23.05
N ALA A 98 11.13 13.18 23.69
CA ALA A 98 10.24 14.27 24.11
C ALA A 98 10.88 15.25 25.11
N GLN A 99 11.96 14.84 25.80
CA GLN A 99 12.77 15.69 26.67
C GLN A 99 14.01 16.23 25.94
N ASP A 100 13.97 16.27 24.61
CA ASP A 100 15.00 16.84 23.76
C ASP A 100 16.37 16.17 23.83
N ARG A 101 16.43 14.92 24.33
CA ARG A 101 17.68 14.16 24.43
C ARG A 101 17.99 13.45 23.12
N PRO A 102 19.24 13.54 22.60
CA PRO A 102 19.62 12.82 21.40
C PRO A 102 19.73 11.32 21.68
N VAL A 103 19.12 10.51 20.82
CA VAL A 103 19.26 9.05 20.75
C VAL A 103 20.00 8.73 19.46
N ASN A 104 20.99 7.83 19.53
CA ASN A 104 21.86 7.46 18.40
C ASN A 104 22.50 8.67 17.70
N GLY A 105 22.88 9.72 18.46
CA GLY A 105 23.45 10.95 17.91
C GLY A 105 22.42 12.01 17.50
N GLY A 106 21.12 11.70 17.51
CA GLY A 106 20.00 12.63 17.31
C GLY A 106 19.79 13.09 15.87
N LEU A 107 20.84 13.18 15.07
CA LEU A 107 20.83 13.65 13.68
C LEU A 107 21.33 12.57 12.71
N PRO A 108 20.77 12.47 11.49
CA PRO A 108 21.24 11.57 10.44
C PRO A 108 22.75 11.67 10.17
N GLN A 109 23.26 12.87 9.95
CA GLN A 109 24.68 13.14 9.64
C GLN A 109 25.63 12.90 10.82
N HIS A 110 25.10 12.66 12.02
CA HIS A 110 25.88 12.39 13.23
C HIS A 110 25.75 10.93 13.70
N THR A 111 25.30 10.04 12.81
CA THR A 111 25.09 8.62 13.08
C THR A 111 26.02 7.77 12.23
N SER A 112 26.61 6.71 12.81
CA SER A 112 27.36 5.73 12.03
C SER A 112 26.42 4.81 11.27
N LEU A 113 26.46 4.89 9.94
CA LEU A 113 25.64 4.04 9.06
C LEU A 113 25.97 2.55 9.22
N ASP A 114 27.24 2.18 9.34
CA ASP A 114 27.65 0.77 9.45
C ASP A 114 27.11 0.14 10.75
N LEU A 115 27.26 0.84 11.88
CA LEU A 115 26.71 0.37 13.16
C LEU A 115 25.18 0.34 13.13
N HIS A 116 24.55 1.30 12.46
CA HIS A 116 23.11 1.30 12.23
C HIS A 116 22.67 0.03 11.50
N LEU A 117 23.30 -0.31 10.37
CA LEU A 117 22.93 -1.47 9.56
C LEU A 117 23.21 -2.81 10.27
N GLN A 118 24.32 -2.91 11.01
CA GLN A 118 24.59 -4.08 11.86
C GLN A 118 23.49 -4.28 12.91
N ARG A 119 23.01 -3.19 13.53
CA ARG A 119 21.91 -3.26 14.48
C ARG A 119 20.59 -3.66 13.81
N VAL A 120 20.31 -3.10 12.63
CA VAL A 120 19.14 -3.48 11.79
C VAL A 120 19.13 -4.98 11.53
N GLU A 121 20.27 -5.57 11.14
CA GLU A 121 20.37 -7.02 10.91
C GLU A 121 20.02 -7.84 12.15
N GLY A 122 20.52 -7.44 13.32
CA GLY A 122 20.19 -8.08 14.60
C GLY A 122 18.71 -7.98 14.96
N ASP A 123 18.14 -6.78 14.87
CA ASP A 123 16.72 -6.52 15.20
C ASP A 123 15.77 -7.28 14.27
N LEU A 124 16.09 -7.35 12.97
CA LEU A 124 15.32 -8.11 11.99
C LEU A 124 15.41 -9.62 12.24
N THR A 125 16.59 -10.11 12.61
CA THR A 125 16.79 -11.54 12.88
C THR A 125 16.01 -11.98 14.11
N ALA A 126 15.96 -11.14 15.15
CA ALA A 126 15.15 -11.39 16.33
C ALA A 126 13.64 -11.33 16.05
N SER A 127 13.18 -10.32 15.31
CA SER A 127 11.75 -10.07 15.09
C SER A 127 11.13 -10.95 14.00
N LEU A 128 11.91 -11.31 12.98
CA LEU A 128 11.48 -12.08 11.82
C LEU A 128 12.46 -13.24 11.58
N PRO A 129 12.48 -14.28 12.41
CA PRO A 129 13.47 -15.36 12.30
C PRO A 129 13.37 -16.15 10.99
N GLN A 130 12.19 -16.18 10.37
CA GLN A 130 11.97 -16.89 9.10
C GLN A 130 12.20 -15.96 7.89
N ALA A 131 13.20 -16.27 7.07
CA ALA A 131 13.57 -15.44 5.92
C ALA A 131 12.58 -15.51 4.74
N GLY A 132 11.84 -16.61 4.59
CA GLY A 132 11.04 -16.92 3.40
C GLY A 132 9.55 -16.57 3.46
N ALA A 133 9.05 -16.00 4.55
CA ALA A 133 7.61 -15.74 4.68
C ALA A 133 7.18 -14.48 3.88
N PRO A 134 6.24 -14.59 2.92
CA PRO A 134 5.73 -13.44 2.21
C PRO A 134 4.86 -12.57 3.12
N GLY A 135 5.02 -11.26 3.01
CA GLY A 135 4.31 -10.30 3.84
C GLY A 135 4.75 -8.86 3.60
N LEU A 136 4.32 -7.99 4.50
CA LEU A 136 4.62 -6.56 4.50
C LEU A 136 5.69 -6.28 5.56
N GLY A 137 6.68 -5.46 5.20
CA GLY A 137 7.70 -4.93 6.09
C GLY A 137 7.63 -3.41 6.07
N VAL A 138 7.29 -2.81 7.21
CA VAL A 138 7.06 -1.36 7.31
C VAL A 138 8.07 -0.77 8.26
N LEU A 139 8.96 0.08 7.74
CA LEU A 139 9.83 0.93 8.56
C LEU A 139 9.05 2.23 8.85
N ARG A 140 8.49 2.35 10.05
CA ARG A 140 7.67 3.48 10.45
C ARG A 140 8.51 4.51 11.20
N TRP A 141 9.23 5.30 10.42
CA TRP A 141 10.08 6.38 10.89
C TRP A 141 9.43 7.72 10.60
N GLN A 142 9.07 8.42 11.68
CA GLN A 142 8.28 9.64 11.65
C GLN A 142 8.90 10.74 12.50
N GLU A 143 10.13 10.58 12.96
CA GLU A 143 10.78 11.48 13.91
C GLU A 143 11.30 12.70 13.16
N TRP A 144 11.90 12.49 11.98
CA TRP A 144 12.28 13.52 10.99
C TRP A 144 11.82 13.13 9.58
N THR A 145 11.87 14.07 8.64
CA THR A 145 11.63 13.84 7.21
C THR A 145 12.92 14.03 6.43
N PRO A 146 13.20 13.26 5.37
CA PRO A 146 14.47 13.37 4.64
C PRO A 146 14.65 14.71 3.92
N GLN A 147 13.56 15.44 3.65
CA GLN A 147 13.61 16.77 3.05
C GLN A 147 13.65 17.82 4.15
N TRP A 148 14.66 18.69 4.13
CA TRP A 148 14.93 19.75 5.10
C TRP A 148 13.69 20.59 5.36
N ASN A 149 13.06 21.07 4.29
CA ASN A 149 11.92 21.98 4.34
C ASN A 149 10.64 21.37 4.91
N ARG A 150 10.57 20.04 5.10
CA ARG A 150 9.43 19.33 5.72
C ARG A 150 9.62 19.11 7.23
N ASN A 151 10.81 19.39 7.78
CA ASN A 151 11.07 19.34 9.21
C ASN A 151 10.56 20.60 9.93
N ARG A 152 9.23 20.73 10.01
CA ARG A 152 8.51 21.86 10.64
C ARG A 152 7.88 21.49 11.97
N GLY A 153 7.40 22.50 12.71
CA GLY A 153 6.72 22.31 14.00
C GLY A 153 7.63 21.64 15.02
N ILE A 154 7.22 20.51 15.58
CA ILE A 154 8.04 19.73 16.52
C ILE A 154 9.34 19.22 15.89
N LYS A 155 9.42 19.12 14.55
CA LYS A 155 10.61 18.66 13.82
C LYS A 155 11.62 19.78 13.54
N THR A 156 11.30 21.04 13.83
CA THR A 156 12.24 22.17 13.65
C THR A 156 13.53 21.96 14.44
N LYS A 157 13.50 21.16 15.51
CA LYS A 157 14.69 20.77 16.26
C LYS A 157 15.79 20.18 15.36
N TYR A 158 15.44 19.34 14.38
CA TYR A 158 16.43 18.71 13.50
C TYR A 158 17.21 19.75 12.67
N THR A 159 16.54 20.81 12.20
CA THR A 159 17.21 21.88 11.44
C THR A 159 18.02 22.81 12.35
N VAL A 160 17.55 23.08 13.57
CA VAL A 160 18.30 23.84 14.59
C VAL A 160 19.58 23.11 15.00
N GLU A 161 19.47 21.84 15.38
CA GLU A 161 20.60 21.04 15.86
C GLU A 161 21.61 20.75 14.74
N SER A 162 21.15 20.58 13.49
CA SER A 162 22.04 20.43 12.33
C SER A 162 22.92 21.67 12.12
N ARG A 163 22.34 22.87 12.27
CA ARG A 163 23.08 24.14 12.18
C ARG A 163 24.06 24.32 13.33
N ALA A 164 23.64 23.97 14.55
CA ALA A 164 24.52 24.01 15.72
C ALA A 164 25.70 23.04 15.57
N LEU A 165 25.47 21.85 14.98
CA LEU A 165 26.51 20.88 14.69
C LEU A 165 27.55 21.46 13.72
N LEU A 166 27.14 22.00 12.57
CA LEU A 166 28.09 22.56 11.60
C LEU A 166 28.78 23.82 12.11
N GLN A 167 28.08 24.71 12.82
CA GLN A 167 28.69 25.91 13.41
C GLN A 167 29.80 25.55 14.41
N ARG A 168 29.67 24.42 15.12
CA ARG A 168 30.71 23.95 16.04
C ARG A 168 31.99 23.52 15.30
N PHE A 169 31.85 22.89 14.13
CA PHE A 169 33.00 22.47 13.31
C PHE A 169 33.59 23.62 12.48
N PHE A 170 32.76 24.59 12.09
CA PHE A 170 33.16 25.73 11.26
C PHE A 170 32.71 27.06 11.90
N PRO A 171 33.39 27.53 12.97
CA PRO A 171 32.98 28.72 13.72
C PRO A 171 32.97 30.01 12.89
N ASP A 172 33.80 30.08 11.85
CA ASP A 172 33.99 31.28 11.03
C ASP A 172 33.00 31.38 9.84
N TRP A 173 32.18 30.35 9.62
CA TRP A 173 31.19 30.39 8.54
C TRP A 173 30.08 31.41 8.81
N ARG A 174 29.63 32.06 7.74
CA ARG A 174 28.46 32.95 7.79
C ARG A 174 27.18 32.13 7.94
N THR A 175 26.14 32.75 8.47
CA THR A 175 24.82 32.12 8.67
C THR A 175 24.27 31.47 7.40
N GLU A 176 24.45 32.10 6.23
CA GLU A 176 24.00 31.56 4.95
C GLU A 176 24.78 30.29 4.54
N GLU A 177 26.07 30.23 4.85
CA GLU A 177 26.92 29.07 4.59
C GLU A 177 26.52 27.91 5.50
N VAL A 178 26.28 28.19 6.78
CA VAL A 178 25.82 27.19 7.76
C VAL A 178 24.44 26.65 7.37
N GLU A 179 23.49 27.50 6.99
CA GLU A 179 22.15 27.05 6.56
C GLU A 179 22.25 26.14 5.34
N LYS A 180 22.95 26.59 4.29
CA LYS A 180 23.10 25.83 3.04
C LYS A 180 23.75 24.47 3.27
N TRP A 181 24.87 24.42 3.98
CA TRP A 181 25.59 23.16 4.20
C TRP A 181 24.89 22.26 5.20
N SER A 182 24.15 22.80 6.17
CA SER A 182 23.34 21.99 7.10
C SER A 182 22.24 21.27 6.37
N GLN A 183 21.58 21.94 5.41
CA GLN A 183 20.61 21.30 4.54
C GLN A 183 21.26 20.17 3.74
N VAL A 184 22.37 20.45 3.04
CA VAL A 184 23.04 19.45 2.19
C VAL A 184 23.45 18.22 3.00
N ASP A 185 24.08 18.41 4.15
CA ASP A 185 24.58 17.32 5.00
C ASP A 185 23.43 16.49 5.60
N PHE A 186 22.40 17.17 6.12
CA PHE A 186 21.22 16.49 6.67
C PHE A 186 20.49 15.66 5.61
N GLU A 187 20.17 16.24 4.45
CA GLU A 187 19.40 15.55 3.40
C GLU A 187 20.19 14.37 2.82
N ALA A 188 21.50 14.54 2.61
CA ALA A 188 22.37 13.46 2.13
C ALA A 188 22.45 12.29 3.13
N ALA A 189 22.65 12.58 4.41
CA ALA A 189 22.71 11.56 5.44
C ALA A 189 21.36 10.88 5.68
N ALA A 190 20.27 11.65 5.68
CA ALA A 190 18.91 11.13 5.81
C ALA A 190 18.56 10.17 4.66
N GLN A 191 18.86 10.58 3.41
CA GLN A 191 18.69 9.73 2.24
C GLN A 191 19.54 8.45 2.34
N SER A 192 20.81 8.57 2.74
CA SER A 192 21.72 7.43 2.89
C SER A 192 21.20 6.39 3.89
N ILE A 193 20.84 6.82 5.10
CA ILE A 193 20.27 5.95 6.14
C ILE A 193 19.00 5.26 5.61
N MET A 194 18.06 6.00 5.01
CA MET A 194 16.82 5.42 4.52
C MET A 194 17.03 4.43 3.38
N MET A 195 17.88 4.76 2.40
CA MET A 195 18.14 3.93 1.24
C MET A 195 18.89 2.65 1.58
N GLU A 196 19.96 2.74 2.37
CA GLU A 196 20.76 1.58 2.72
C GLU A 196 20.02 0.68 3.73
N THR A 197 19.19 1.25 4.62
CA THR A 197 18.30 0.43 5.46
C THR A 197 17.31 -0.36 4.60
N LEU A 198 16.62 0.30 3.66
CA LEU A 198 15.69 -0.39 2.76
C LEU A 198 16.39 -1.46 1.91
N ARG A 199 17.62 -1.20 1.48
CA ARG A 199 18.44 -2.18 0.76
C ARG A 199 18.71 -3.39 1.64
N GLU A 200 19.10 -3.16 2.88
CA GLU A 200 19.51 -4.22 3.80
C GLU A 200 18.33 -5.09 4.25
N VAL A 201 17.19 -4.48 4.61
CA VAL A 201 15.99 -5.25 4.97
C VAL A 201 15.46 -6.08 3.79
N LYS A 202 15.57 -5.57 2.56
CA LYS A 202 15.23 -6.33 1.34
C LYS A 202 16.21 -7.47 1.08
N ARG A 203 17.51 -7.27 1.32
CA ARG A 203 18.53 -8.33 1.21
C ARG A 203 18.26 -9.44 2.21
N LEU A 204 17.95 -9.08 3.46
CA LEU A 204 17.73 -10.02 4.55
C LEU A 204 16.38 -10.74 4.46
N ARG A 205 15.32 -10.07 3.99
CA ARG A 205 13.95 -10.61 3.90
C ARG A 205 13.34 -10.29 2.52
N PRO A 206 13.80 -10.95 1.44
CA PRO A 206 13.44 -10.61 0.06
C PRO A 206 11.99 -10.92 -0.31
N GLN A 207 11.33 -11.82 0.42
CA GLN A 207 9.93 -12.20 0.16
C GLN A 207 8.92 -11.19 0.72
N ARG A 208 9.38 -10.18 1.46
CA ARG A 208 8.51 -9.13 2.01
C ARG A 208 8.55 -7.87 1.16
N LEU A 209 7.41 -7.22 1.07
CA LEU A 209 7.29 -5.91 0.44
C LEU A 209 7.72 -4.84 1.44
N TRP A 210 8.95 -4.34 1.31
CA TRP A 210 9.49 -3.34 2.21
C TRP A 210 9.17 -1.92 1.76
N GLY A 211 8.99 -1.01 2.72
CA GLY A 211 8.75 0.40 2.44
C GLY A 211 8.72 1.20 3.73
N MET A 212 8.63 2.52 3.57
CA MET A 212 8.66 3.44 4.70
C MET A 212 7.29 4.08 4.92
N ALA A 213 6.86 4.13 6.19
CA ALA A 213 5.68 4.85 6.62
C ALA A 213 6.11 6.12 7.39
N PRO A 214 5.40 7.25 7.23
CA PRO A 214 4.10 7.40 6.57
C PRO A 214 4.21 7.98 5.14
N PHE A 215 5.00 7.37 4.24
CA PHE A 215 5.27 7.92 2.91
C PHE A 215 4.43 7.28 1.79
N PRO A 216 4.00 8.06 0.78
CA PRO A 216 4.11 9.53 0.70
C PRO A 216 3.12 10.24 1.64
N ASN A 217 3.31 11.54 1.84
CA ASN A 217 2.35 12.38 2.56
C ASN A 217 1.85 13.50 1.63
N CYS A 218 0.54 13.72 1.63
CA CYS A 218 -0.15 14.73 0.85
C CYS A 218 -0.19 16.10 1.56
N TYR A 219 0.07 16.13 2.88
CA TYR A 219 0.01 17.32 3.73
C TYR A 219 -1.28 18.14 3.53
N ASN A 220 -2.37 17.46 3.22
CA ASN A 220 -3.70 18.03 3.02
C ASN A 220 -4.54 18.05 4.29
N PHE A 221 -3.98 17.63 5.43
CA PHE A 221 -4.67 17.59 6.70
C PHE A 221 -4.45 18.89 7.50
N ASP A 222 -5.53 19.62 7.77
CA ASP A 222 -5.57 20.74 8.71
C ASP A 222 -6.91 20.66 9.45
N SER A 223 -6.87 20.48 10.78
CA SER A 223 -8.06 20.30 11.62
C SER A 223 -8.99 21.50 11.62
N THR A 224 -8.49 22.70 11.35
CA THR A 224 -9.28 23.93 11.26
C THR A 224 -9.97 24.06 9.91
N GLN A 225 -9.34 23.58 8.83
CA GLN A 225 -9.86 23.71 7.48
C GLN A 225 -10.74 22.53 7.06
N ILE A 226 -10.49 21.32 7.58
CA ILE A 226 -11.17 20.10 7.13
C ILE A 226 -12.70 20.13 7.36
N ALA A 227 -13.17 20.95 8.30
CA ALA A 227 -14.59 21.16 8.59
C ALA A 227 -15.24 22.21 7.67
N LEU A 228 -14.46 22.99 6.90
CA LEU A 228 -14.96 24.07 6.06
C LEU A 228 -15.51 23.54 4.74
N ALA A 229 -16.57 24.18 4.23
CA ALA A 229 -17.23 23.78 2.99
C ALA A 229 -16.36 23.91 1.72
N ASN A 230 -15.34 24.78 1.75
CA ASN A 230 -14.40 25.00 0.65
C ASN A 230 -13.18 24.06 0.69
N TYR A 231 -13.07 23.20 1.70
CA TYR A 231 -12.01 22.21 1.76
C TYR A 231 -12.16 21.21 0.63
N THR A 232 -11.10 21.07 -0.18
CA THR A 232 -11.10 20.15 -1.35
C THR A 232 -10.32 18.87 -1.09
N GLY A 233 -9.53 18.83 -0.01
CA GLY A 233 -8.60 17.76 0.29
C GLY A 233 -7.42 17.62 -0.68
N ARG A 234 -7.33 18.41 -1.75
CA ARG A 234 -6.25 18.28 -2.75
C ARG A 234 -4.88 18.47 -2.13
N CYS A 235 -3.92 17.64 -2.52
CA CYS A 235 -2.52 17.84 -2.15
C CYS A 235 -2.03 19.17 -2.73
N PRO A 236 -1.35 20.03 -1.94
CA PRO A 236 -0.72 21.22 -2.49
C PRO A 236 0.30 20.84 -3.57
N ALA A 237 0.34 21.61 -4.67
CA ALA A 237 1.25 21.31 -5.79
C ALA A 237 2.73 21.28 -5.36
N ALA A 238 3.13 22.14 -4.41
CA ALA A 238 4.46 22.13 -3.83
C ALA A 238 4.76 20.82 -3.08
N GLU A 239 3.77 20.24 -2.40
CA GLU A 239 3.95 18.97 -1.68
C GLU A 239 4.01 17.78 -2.63
N MET A 240 3.29 17.83 -3.75
CA MET A 240 3.42 16.83 -4.82
C MET A 240 4.81 16.90 -5.49
N ALA A 241 5.34 18.11 -5.73
CA ALA A 241 6.69 18.30 -6.27
C ALA A 241 7.76 17.77 -5.32
N LEU A 242 7.62 18.01 -4.00
CA LEU A 242 8.49 17.41 -2.99
C LEU A 242 8.38 15.88 -2.98
N ASN A 243 7.20 15.30 -3.24
CA ASN A 243 7.09 13.84 -3.39
C ASN A 243 7.78 13.34 -4.67
N ASP A 244 7.84 14.14 -5.74
CA ASP A 244 8.56 13.77 -6.97
C ASP A 244 10.09 13.72 -6.75
N GLU A 245 10.63 14.61 -5.92
CA GLU A 245 12.05 14.60 -5.52
C GLU A 245 12.45 13.32 -4.75
N LEU A 246 11.50 12.67 -4.08
CA LEU A 246 11.71 11.40 -3.36
C LEU A 246 11.71 10.17 -4.28
N MET A 247 11.92 10.33 -5.59
CA MET A 247 12.01 9.24 -6.56
C MET A 247 12.96 8.10 -6.12
N TRP A 248 14.05 8.45 -5.43
CA TRP A 248 15.01 7.48 -4.88
C TRP A 248 14.36 6.54 -3.84
N LEU A 249 13.39 7.01 -3.08
CA LEU A 249 12.66 6.23 -2.07
C LEU A 249 11.66 5.29 -2.74
N TRP A 250 10.92 5.80 -3.73
CA TRP A 250 9.93 5.01 -4.47
C TRP A 250 10.61 3.85 -5.19
N LYS A 251 11.70 4.12 -5.91
CA LYS A 251 12.50 3.10 -6.62
C LYS A 251 13.09 2.03 -5.69
N ARG A 252 13.40 2.40 -4.43
CA ARG A 252 13.96 1.46 -3.45
C ARG A 252 12.87 0.63 -2.77
N SER A 253 11.64 1.14 -2.70
CA SER A 253 10.51 0.49 -2.06
C SER A 253 9.97 -0.72 -2.85
N GLY A 254 9.34 -1.65 -2.14
CA GLY A 254 8.55 -2.75 -2.70
C GLY A 254 7.04 -2.56 -2.55
N ALA A 255 6.62 -1.62 -1.70
CA ALA A 255 5.25 -1.17 -1.48
C ALA A 255 5.24 0.25 -0.87
N LEU A 256 4.12 0.95 -0.95
CA LEU A 256 3.92 2.26 -0.31
C LEU A 256 2.97 2.16 0.88
N TYR A 257 3.29 2.93 1.93
CA TYR A 257 2.65 2.85 3.24
C TYR A 257 2.24 4.24 3.75
N PRO A 258 1.31 4.94 3.06
CA PRO A 258 0.80 6.21 3.55
C PRO A 258 0.02 5.99 4.85
N ALA A 259 0.00 6.98 5.74
CA ALA A 259 -0.81 6.92 6.96
C ALA A 259 -2.13 7.68 6.78
N LEU A 260 -3.22 7.10 7.27
CA LEU A 260 -4.54 7.71 7.35
C LEU A 260 -4.94 7.81 8.83
N SER A 261 -4.94 9.03 9.35
CA SER A 261 -5.35 9.35 10.72
C SER A 261 -6.43 10.42 10.67
N LEU A 262 -7.59 10.14 11.24
CA LEU A 262 -8.76 11.02 11.14
C LEU A 262 -8.98 11.82 12.42
N GLU A 263 -9.58 13.00 12.27
CA GLU A 263 -10.26 13.69 13.36
C GLU A 263 -11.75 13.40 13.34
N LYS A 264 -12.37 13.45 14.52
CA LYS A 264 -13.82 13.29 14.63
C LYS A 264 -14.49 14.58 14.20
N LEU A 265 -15.09 14.56 13.00
CA LEU A 265 -15.84 15.69 12.46
C LEU A 265 -17.36 15.51 12.71
N PRO A 266 -18.14 16.61 12.67
CA PRO A 266 -19.58 16.52 12.67
C PRO A 266 -20.10 15.65 11.51
N GLU A 267 -21.19 14.93 11.76
CA GLU A 267 -21.85 14.13 10.74
C GLU A 267 -22.29 14.99 9.55
N GLY A 268 -22.23 14.41 8.34
CA GLY A 268 -22.58 15.10 7.09
C GLY A 268 -21.46 15.93 6.46
N THR A 269 -20.30 16.07 7.12
CA THR A 269 -19.11 16.69 6.51
C THR A 269 -18.42 15.72 5.54
N LYS A 270 -17.90 16.24 4.42
CA LYS A 270 -17.11 15.46 3.44
C LYS A 270 -15.61 15.49 3.74
N GLY A 271 -15.18 16.17 4.81
CA GLY A 271 -13.78 16.46 5.10
C GLY A 271 -12.92 15.21 5.25
N THR A 272 -13.38 14.22 6.02
CA THR A 272 -12.62 12.96 6.24
C THR A 272 -12.44 12.19 4.94
N TRP A 273 -13.50 12.09 4.12
CA TRP A 273 -13.44 11.47 2.79
C TRP A 273 -12.50 12.21 1.84
N LEU A 274 -12.59 13.55 1.75
CA LEU A 274 -11.73 14.37 0.90
C LEU A 274 -10.26 14.30 1.30
N TYR A 275 -9.97 14.23 2.60
CA TYR A 275 -8.63 14.01 3.12
C TYR A 275 -8.09 12.65 2.66
N ALA A 276 -8.84 11.57 2.95
CA ALA A 276 -8.40 10.21 2.67
C ALA A 276 -8.26 9.94 1.17
N THR A 277 -9.24 10.34 0.34
CA THR A 277 -9.21 10.13 -1.12
C THR A 277 -7.98 10.75 -1.76
N ASN A 278 -7.60 11.98 -1.36
CA ASN A 278 -6.46 12.66 -1.97
C ASN A 278 -5.12 12.12 -1.47
N GLN A 279 -5.03 11.70 -0.20
CA GLN A 279 -3.85 11.01 0.33
C GLN A 279 -3.63 9.66 -0.39
N ILE A 280 -4.71 8.91 -0.68
CA ILE A 280 -4.65 7.66 -1.46
C ILE A 280 -4.31 7.97 -2.92
N ARG A 281 -4.91 9.01 -3.52
CA ARG A 281 -4.65 9.45 -4.90
C ARG A 281 -3.17 9.75 -5.12
N GLU A 282 -2.56 10.50 -4.21
CA GLU A 282 -1.13 10.82 -4.28
C GLU A 282 -0.25 9.59 -4.14
N SER A 283 -0.65 8.65 -3.27
CA SER A 283 0.06 7.38 -3.09
C SER A 283 0.04 6.54 -4.37
N LEU A 284 -1.12 6.45 -5.03
CA LEU A 284 -1.24 5.75 -6.33
C LEU A 284 -0.49 6.48 -7.45
N ARG A 285 -0.45 7.82 -7.43
CA ARG A 285 0.32 8.62 -8.41
C ARG A 285 1.80 8.30 -8.32
N VAL A 286 2.41 8.38 -7.14
CA VAL A 286 3.86 8.12 -7.00
C VAL A 286 4.20 6.63 -7.13
N ALA A 287 3.25 5.72 -6.82
CA ALA A 287 3.41 4.30 -7.09
C ALA A 287 3.65 3.99 -8.57
N ALA A 288 2.92 4.68 -9.46
CA ALA A 288 3.09 4.57 -10.90
C ALA A 288 4.38 5.24 -11.41
N LEU A 289 4.87 6.26 -10.71
CA LEU A 289 6.10 6.97 -11.06
C LEU A 289 7.38 6.22 -10.67
N ALA A 290 7.30 5.21 -9.80
CA ALA A 290 8.47 4.47 -9.31
C ALA A 290 9.30 3.84 -10.44
N GLY A 291 8.73 3.64 -11.64
CA GLY A 291 9.45 3.18 -12.83
C GLY A 291 9.85 1.70 -12.76
N THR A 292 9.15 0.91 -11.96
CA THR A 292 9.23 -0.56 -11.94
C THR A 292 8.44 -1.17 -13.09
N THR A 293 8.55 -2.49 -13.31
CA THR A 293 7.77 -3.21 -14.34
C THR A 293 6.27 -3.18 -14.12
N PHE A 294 5.85 -2.86 -12.90
CA PHE A 294 4.47 -2.71 -12.42
C PHE A 294 4.41 -1.57 -11.40
N ASP A 295 3.25 -0.99 -11.19
CA ASP A 295 2.97 0.01 -10.15
C ASP A 295 3.19 -0.61 -8.76
N LEU A 296 3.82 0.15 -7.86
CA LEU A 296 4.00 -0.32 -6.48
C LEU A 296 2.65 -0.56 -5.80
N PRO A 297 2.46 -1.69 -5.10
CA PRO A 297 1.25 -1.91 -4.33
C PRO A 297 1.17 -0.92 -3.15
N VAL A 298 0.00 -0.32 -2.96
CA VAL A 298 -0.25 0.65 -1.88
C VAL A 298 -1.03 -0.03 -0.76
N PHE A 299 -0.56 0.12 0.48
CA PHE A 299 -1.19 -0.39 1.70
C PHE A 299 -1.28 0.73 2.74
N PRO A 300 -2.35 1.54 2.76
CA PRO A 300 -2.50 2.60 3.75
C PRO A 300 -2.55 2.04 5.18
N LEU A 301 -1.82 2.67 6.09
CA LEU A 301 -1.91 2.40 7.54
C LEU A 301 -3.10 3.18 8.09
N ILE A 302 -4.13 2.47 8.50
CA ILE A 302 -5.36 3.05 9.03
C ILE A 302 -5.26 3.08 10.55
N LYS A 303 -5.21 4.30 11.10
CA LYS A 303 -5.38 4.49 12.55
C LYS A 303 -6.85 4.36 12.90
N ILE A 304 -7.21 3.34 13.66
CA ILE A 304 -8.61 3.03 14.02
C ILE A 304 -9.17 3.84 15.19
N VAL A 305 -8.36 4.71 15.78
CA VAL A 305 -8.74 5.64 16.84
C VAL A 305 -8.53 7.06 16.31
N TYR A 306 -9.50 7.95 16.53
CA TYR A 306 -9.38 9.35 16.11
C TYR A 306 -8.14 10.01 16.75
N SER A 307 -7.57 11.01 16.09
CA SER A 307 -6.35 11.70 16.54
C SER A 307 -6.57 12.45 17.86
N SER A 308 -7.63 13.25 17.99
CA SER A 308 -7.94 14.03 19.20
C SER A 308 -8.71 13.30 20.28
N SER A 309 -9.26 12.11 19.99
CA SER A 309 -10.08 11.35 20.94
C SER A 309 -9.64 9.90 21.03
N ASN A 310 -9.71 9.31 22.21
CA ASN A 310 -9.47 7.86 22.37
C ASN A 310 -10.69 7.01 21.92
N SER A 311 -11.55 7.53 21.04
CA SER A 311 -12.71 6.80 20.51
C SER A 311 -12.41 6.18 19.15
N PHE A 312 -12.99 5.00 18.89
CA PHE A 312 -12.81 4.28 17.64
C PHE A 312 -13.53 4.94 16.46
N LEU A 313 -13.01 4.74 15.25
CA LEU A 313 -13.63 5.23 14.02
C LEU A 313 -15.04 4.66 13.84
N SER A 314 -15.98 5.51 13.44
CA SER A 314 -17.31 5.08 13.02
C SER A 314 -17.25 4.20 11.76
N GLU A 315 -18.31 3.44 11.47
CA GLU A 315 -18.40 2.68 10.21
C GLU A 315 -18.30 3.59 8.98
N ILE A 316 -18.89 4.79 9.04
CA ILE A 316 -18.79 5.81 7.97
C ILE A 316 -17.32 6.19 7.72
N ASP A 317 -16.52 6.34 8.78
CA ASP A 317 -15.11 6.66 8.64
C ASP A 317 -14.25 5.45 8.24
N LEU A 318 -14.68 4.23 8.53
CA LEU A 318 -14.12 3.02 7.90
C LEU A 318 -14.43 3.00 6.39
N VAL A 319 -15.62 3.45 5.97
CA VAL A 319 -15.94 3.65 4.55
C VAL A 319 -15.03 4.67 3.90
N ASN A 320 -14.82 5.82 4.56
CA ASN A 320 -13.96 6.89 4.05
C ASN A 320 -12.47 6.50 3.99
N THR A 321 -12.05 5.44 4.69
CA THR A 321 -10.64 5.01 4.74
C THR A 321 -10.44 3.68 4.01
N ILE A 322 -10.93 2.58 4.57
CA ILE A 322 -10.79 1.23 4.03
C ILE A 322 -11.60 1.09 2.74
N GLY A 323 -12.86 1.53 2.74
CA GLY A 323 -13.73 1.48 1.55
C GLY A 323 -13.19 2.30 0.39
N GLU A 324 -12.74 3.53 0.67
CA GLU A 324 -12.10 4.40 -0.31
C GLU A 324 -10.81 3.77 -0.86
N SER A 325 -9.98 3.18 0.00
CA SER A 325 -8.76 2.47 -0.43
C SER A 325 -9.07 1.34 -1.41
N ALA A 326 -10.08 0.51 -1.11
CA ALA A 326 -10.52 -0.57 -2.00
C ALA A 326 -11.05 -0.03 -3.33
N ALA A 327 -11.91 0.99 -3.28
CA ALA A 327 -12.52 1.58 -4.48
C ALA A 327 -11.50 2.24 -5.40
N MET A 328 -10.44 2.84 -4.85
CA MET A 328 -9.37 3.49 -5.62
C MET A 328 -8.34 2.53 -6.20
N GLY A 329 -8.35 1.25 -5.82
CA GLY A 329 -7.44 0.24 -6.33
C GLY A 329 -6.19 0.01 -5.49
N ALA A 330 -6.17 0.42 -4.21
CA ALA A 330 -5.11 -0.02 -3.29
C ALA A 330 -5.07 -1.55 -3.19
N SER A 331 -3.92 -2.12 -2.83
CA SER A 331 -3.77 -3.58 -2.69
C SER A 331 -4.31 -4.11 -1.37
N GLY A 332 -4.53 -3.22 -0.42
CA GLY A 332 -5.07 -3.53 0.89
C GLY A 332 -4.89 -2.37 1.84
N VAL A 333 -5.13 -2.62 3.11
CA VAL A 333 -4.91 -1.68 4.23
C VAL A 333 -4.26 -2.42 5.39
N ILE A 334 -3.51 -1.69 6.22
CA ILE A 334 -2.98 -2.20 7.48
C ILE A 334 -3.74 -1.51 8.62
N ILE A 335 -4.46 -2.28 9.42
CA ILE A 335 -5.06 -1.80 10.65
C ILE A 335 -3.94 -1.57 11.66
N TRP A 336 -3.76 -0.33 12.10
CA TRP A 336 -2.63 0.08 12.93
C TRP A 336 -3.08 0.87 14.15
N GLU A 337 -2.64 0.46 15.33
CA GLU A 337 -2.81 1.21 16.57
C GLU A 337 -1.74 0.82 17.60
N LYS A 338 -0.61 1.55 17.64
CA LYS A 338 0.51 1.28 18.57
C LYS A 338 0.07 1.43 20.03
N SER A 339 -0.87 2.34 20.33
CA SER A 339 -1.18 2.73 21.70
C SER A 339 -2.10 1.78 22.45
N LEU A 340 -2.73 0.82 21.78
CA LEU A 340 -3.60 -0.18 22.43
C LEU A 340 -2.82 -1.23 23.24
N ALA A 341 -1.52 -1.39 22.99
CA ALA A 341 -0.69 -2.45 23.58
C ALA A 341 -0.60 -2.44 25.13
N VAL A 342 -1.07 -1.39 25.83
CA VAL A 342 -0.80 -1.22 27.28
C VAL A 342 -1.97 -0.61 28.08
N LYS A 343 -3.20 -0.60 27.56
CA LYS A 343 -4.23 0.35 28.05
C LYS A 343 -5.26 -0.14 29.07
N THR A 344 -5.06 -1.28 29.75
CA THR A 344 -5.98 -1.92 30.73
C THR A 344 -6.98 -2.92 30.14
N GLN A 345 -7.49 -3.82 30.99
CA GLN A 345 -8.51 -4.82 30.65
C GLN A 345 -9.77 -4.21 30.04
N LYS A 346 -10.16 -3.02 30.50
CA LYS A 346 -11.32 -2.29 29.97
C LYS A 346 -11.09 -1.91 28.51
N SER A 347 -9.94 -1.33 28.18
CA SER A 347 -9.62 -0.95 26.81
C SER A 347 -9.49 -2.15 25.87
N CYS A 348 -8.95 -3.28 26.33
CA CYS A 348 -8.95 -4.53 25.55
C CYS A 348 -10.38 -5.04 25.27
N SER A 349 -11.28 -4.96 26.26
CA SER A 349 -12.68 -5.34 26.08
C SER A 349 -13.43 -4.41 25.11
N GLU A 350 -13.26 -3.10 25.25
CA GLU A 350 -13.87 -2.10 24.37
C GLU A 350 -13.36 -2.27 22.92
N PHE A 351 -12.06 -2.48 22.76
CA PHE A 351 -11.45 -2.77 21.47
C PHE A 351 -11.99 -4.06 20.86
N GLY A 352 -12.06 -5.14 21.65
CA GLY A 352 -12.63 -6.39 21.20
C GLY A 352 -14.10 -6.27 20.78
N SER A 353 -14.89 -5.45 21.48
CA SER A 353 -16.27 -5.15 21.09
C SER A 353 -16.33 -4.40 19.76
N TYR A 354 -15.47 -3.39 19.59
CA TYR A 354 -15.37 -2.61 18.35
C TYR A 354 -15.03 -3.49 17.13
N VAL A 355 -14.07 -4.41 17.29
CA VAL A 355 -13.71 -5.33 16.21
C VAL A 355 -14.87 -6.26 15.85
N ARG A 356 -15.54 -6.86 16.84
CA ARG A 356 -16.65 -7.77 16.59
C ARG A 356 -17.88 -7.09 15.97
N GLN A 357 -18.15 -5.85 16.35
CA GLN A 357 -19.39 -5.16 16.00
C GLN A 357 -19.27 -4.23 14.79
N VAL A 358 -18.08 -3.66 14.52
CA VAL A 358 -17.90 -2.61 13.52
C VAL A 358 -16.82 -2.99 12.51
N LEU A 359 -15.56 -3.09 12.93
CA LEU A 359 -14.43 -3.27 12.00
C LEU A 359 -14.47 -4.62 11.28
N GLY A 360 -14.71 -5.71 12.02
CA GLY A 360 -14.72 -7.07 11.48
C GLY A 360 -15.81 -7.30 10.42
N PRO A 361 -17.10 -7.03 10.73
CA PRO A 361 -18.17 -7.11 9.73
C PRO A 361 -17.90 -6.24 8.49
N TYR A 362 -17.37 -5.04 8.69
CA TYR A 362 -17.01 -4.14 7.59
C TYR A 362 -15.87 -4.70 6.73
N ALA A 363 -14.84 -5.29 7.34
CA ALA A 363 -13.72 -5.94 6.65
C ALA A 363 -14.21 -7.10 5.77
N VAL A 364 -15.11 -7.95 6.28
CA VAL A 364 -15.75 -9.04 5.50
C VAL A 364 -16.51 -8.47 4.31
N ASN A 365 -17.29 -7.40 4.52
CA ASN A 365 -18.08 -6.77 3.47
C ASN A 365 -17.19 -6.31 2.30
N VAL A 366 -16.21 -5.45 2.59
CA VAL A 366 -15.37 -4.83 1.55
C VAL A 366 -14.46 -5.83 0.84
N THR A 367 -13.87 -6.78 1.57
CA THR A 367 -12.98 -7.80 0.98
C THR A 367 -13.74 -8.77 0.08
N THR A 368 -14.93 -9.22 0.52
CA THR A 368 -15.79 -10.09 -0.29
C THR A 368 -16.29 -9.36 -1.54
N ALA A 369 -16.73 -8.10 -1.41
CA ALA A 369 -17.16 -7.30 -2.56
C ALA A 369 -16.03 -7.07 -3.57
N ALA A 370 -14.81 -6.76 -3.10
CA ALA A 370 -13.64 -6.61 -3.96
C ALA A 370 -13.29 -7.92 -4.70
N HIS A 371 -13.36 -9.06 -4.00
CA HIS A 371 -13.16 -10.38 -4.61
C HIS A 371 -14.20 -10.67 -5.70
N LEU A 372 -15.49 -10.55 -5.37
CA LEU A 372 -16.59 -10.79 -6.31
C LEU A 372 -16.51 -9.88 -7.53
N CYS A 373 -16.15 -8.61 -7.34
CA CYS A 373 -15.96 -7.67 -8.44
C CYS A 373 -14.78 -8.10 -9.33
N GLY A 374 -13.63 -8.46 -8.73
CA GLY A 374 -12.47 -8.94 -9.47
C GLY A 374 -12.75 -10.20 -10.31
N VAL A 375 -13.55 -11.13 -9.79
CA VAL A 375 -13.98 -12.32 -10.55
C VAL A 375 -14.97 -11.95 -11.65
N SER A 376 -16.01 -11.17 -11.32
CA SER A 376 -17.14 -10.92 -12.21
C SER A 376 -16.82 -9.95 -13.36
N LEU A 377 -16.01 -8.91 -13.10
CA LEU A 377 -15.65 -7.91 -14.10
C LEU A 377 -14.28 -8.19 -14.71
N CYS A 378 -13.34 -8.71 -13.90
CA CYS A 378 -11.92 -8.80 -14.27
C CYS A 378 -11.43 -10.25 -14.39
N GLN A 379 -12.34 -11.23 -14.49
CA GLN A 379 -12.01 -12.64 -14.73
C GLN A 379 -11.02 -13.25 -13.72
N GLY A 380 -10.95 -12.68 -12.51
CA GLY A 380 -9.97 -13.05 -11.48
C GLY A 380 -8.52 -12.65 -11.79
N ARG A 381 -8.30 -11.86 -12.86
CA ARG A 381 -6.97 -11.42 -13.35
C ARG A 381 -6.71 -9.93 -13.16
N GLY A 382 -7.57 -9.26 -12.39
CA GLY A 382 -7.43 -7.85 -12.07
C GLY A 382 -8.27 -7.47 -10.86
N ARG A 383 -8.17 -6.20 -10.49
CA ARG A 383 -9.01 -5.58 -9.45
C ARG A 383 -9.93 -4.53 -10.06
N CYS A 384 -11.05 -4.30 -9.40
CA CYS A 384 -11.96 -3.23 -9.75
C CYS A 384 -11.44 -1.89 -9.20
N VAL A 385 -11.43 -0.86 -10.05
CA VAL A 385 -11.04 0.51 -9.70
C VAL A 385 -12.12 1.47 -10.15
N ARG A 386 -12.49 2.40 -9.29
CA ARG A 386 -13.53 3.40 -9.54
C ARG A 386 -13.19 4.22 -10.78
N LYS A 387 -14.14 4.39 -11.69
CA LYS A 387 -13.93 5.14 -12.94
C LYS A 387 -13.80 6.63 -12.71
N LYS A 388 -14.61 7.17 -11.80
CA LYS A 388 -14.67 8.59 -11.47
C LYS A 388 -14.13 8.80 -10.05
N PRO A 389 -12.88 9.28 -9.90
CA PRO A 389 -12.27 9.48 -8.60
C PRO A 389 -13.04 10.43 -7.67
N GLU A 390 -13.87 11.32 -8.21
CA GLU A 390 -14.64 12.31 -7.45
C GLU A 390 -16.05 11.81 -7.03
N ASP A 391 -16.48 10.64 -7.50
CA ASP A 391 -17.79 10.09 -7.11
C ASP A 391 -17.61 9.21 -5.87
N PRO A 392 -18.44 9.33 -4.81
CA PRO A 392 -18.33 8.52 -3.60
C PRO A 392 -18.97 7.14 -3.79
N THR A 393 -18.53 6.39 -4.79
CA THR A 393 -18.95 4.99 -5.01
C THR A 393 -17.93 4.03 -4.41
N PHE A 394 -18.44 2.97 -3.78
CA PHE A 394 -17.64 2.01 -3.01
C PHE A 394 -17.95 0.58 -3.42
N LEU A 395 -17.01 -0.33 -3.14
CA LEU A 395 -17.19 -1.77 -3.32
C LEU A 395 -17.73 -2.39 -2.04
N HIS A 396 -19.06 -2.50 -1.95
CA HIS A 396 -19.75 -3.15 -0.83
C HIS A 396 -20.71 -4.23 -1.31
N LEU A 397 -20.95 -5.21 -0.45
CA LEU A 397 -21.98 -6.21 -0.64
C LEU A 397 -23.37 -5.57 -0.52
N PRO A 398 -24.29 -5.88 -1.43
CA PRO A 398 -25.65 -5.39 -1.32
C PRO A 398 -26.39 -6.07 -0.17
N SER A 399 -26.77 -5.29 0.84
CA SER A 399 -27.42 -5.78 2.07
C SER A 399 -28.74 -6.52 1.83
N ALA A 400 -29.44 -6.24 0.72
CA ALA A 400 -30.65 -6.96 0.34
C ALA A 400 -30.40 -8.40 -0.16
N HIS A 401 -29.16 -8.74 -0.51
CA HIS A 401 -28.80 -10.03 -1.10
C HIS A 401 -27.70 -10.78 -0.36
N PHE A 402 -26.99 -10.11 0.54
CA PHE A 402 -25.98 -10.70 1.39
C PHE A 402 -26.33 -10.47 2.86
N MET A 403 -26.25 -11.56 3.62
CA MET A 403 -26.30 -11.53 5.08
C MET A 403 -24.92 -11.82 5.63
N LEU A 404 -24.52 -11.01 6.62
CA LEU A 404 -23.35 -11.26 7.44
C LEU A 404 -23.79 -12.14 8.62
N LEU A 405 -23.54 -13.45 8.51
CA LEU A 405 -23.96 -14.43 9.50
C LEU A 405 -22.80 -14.77 10.45
N PRO A 406 -23.08 -15.08 11.73
CA PRO A 406 -22.08 -15.58 12.65
C PRO A 406 -21.33 -16.79 12.07
N ASN A 407 -20.02 -16.80 12.23
CA ASN A 407 -19.12 -17.86 11.79
C ASN A 407 -18.21 -18.28 12.95
N GLY A 408 -18.58 -19.36 13.64
CA GLY A 408 -17.93 -19.76 14.89
C GLY A 408 -18.28 -18.84 16.06
N ALA A 409 -17.40 -18.81 17.07
CA ALA A 409 -17.65 -18.08 18.32
C ALA A 409 -17.59 -16.55 18.16
N GLU A 410 -16.79 -16.05 17.22
CA GLU A 410 -16.51 -14.61 17.11
C GLU A 410 -16.62 -14.05 15.70
N GLY A 411 -16.52 -14.91 14.68
CA GLY A 411 -16.39 -14.48 13.29
C GLY A 411 -17.69 -14.17 12.60
N VAL A 412 -17.55 -13.65 11.38
CA VAL A 412 -18.66 -13.34 10.49
C VAL A 412 -18.33 -13.82 9.09
N ARG A 413 -19.31 -14.40 8.40
CA ARG A 413 -19.20 -14.78 6.99
C ARG A 413 -20.30 -14.11 6.16
N ALA A 414 -19.93 -13.62 4.99
CA ALA A 414 -20.90 -13.20 4.00
C ALA A 414 -21.55 -14.43 3.35
N THR A 415 -22.88 -14.47 3.36
CA THR A 415 -23.67 -15.50 2.67
C THR A 415 -24.72 -14.83 1.82
N GLY A 416 -24.76 -15.18 0.54
CA GLY A 416 -25.63 -14.54 -0.43
C GLY A 416 -25.17 -14.82 -1.85
N GLU A 417 -25.94 -14.33 -2.81
CA GLU A 417 -25.63 -14.41 -4.23
C GLU A 417 -25.63 -13.00 -4.81
N LEU A 418 -24.68 -12.71 -5.70
CA LEU A 418 -24.58 -11.41 -6.36
C LEU A 418 -25.55 -11.36 -7.55
N PRO A 419 -26.60 -10.52 -7.53
CA PRO A 419 -27.52 -10.44 -8.65
C PRO A 419 -26.87 -9.76 -9.86
N THR A 420 -27.30 -10.15 -11.06
CA THR A 420 -26.80 -9.57 -12.32
C THR A 420 -26.93 -8.04 -12.37
N ALA A 421 -28.01 -7.47 -11.80
CA ALA A 421 -28.20 -6.03 -11.73
C ALA A 421 -27.07 -5.29 -10.98
N TYR A 422 -26.50 -5.91 -9.94
CA TYR A 422 -25.36 -5.34 -9.21
C TYR A 422 -24.05 -5.49 -9.98
N ILE A 423 -23.89 -6.55 -10.77
CA ILE A 423 -22.76 -6.68 -11.70
C ILE A 423 -22.80 -5.55 -12.73
N ASP A 424 -23.99 -5.22 -13.26
CA ASP A 424 -24.14 -4.13 -14.22
C ASP A 424 -23.93 -2.75 -13.59
N LEU A 425 -24.33 -2.57 -12.33
CA LEU A 425 -23.98 -1.38 -11.55
C LEU A 425 -22.46 -1.26 -11.36
N TRP A 426 -21.78 -2.33 -10.97
CA TRP A 426 -20.32 -2.32 -10.89
C TRP A 426 -19.67 -2.05 -12.24
N LYS A 427 -20.18 -2.61 -13.34
CA LYS A 427 -19.67 -2.30 -14.70
C LYS A 427 -19.84 -0.83 -15.06
N LYS A 428 -20.88 -0.16 -14.54
CA LYS A 428 -21.09 1.28 -14.74
C LYS A 428 -20.04 2.09 -14.00
N ASP A 429 -19.79 1.78 -12.73
CA ASP A 429 -19.02 2.62 -11.81
C ASP A 429 -17.53 2.26 -11.70
N PHE A 430 -17.18 1.01 -12.03
CA PHE A 430 -15.82 0.45 -11.91
C PHE A 430 -15.30 -0.07 -13.24
N ARG A 431 -13.97 -0.02 -13.39
CA ARG A 431 -13.21 -0.61 -14.49
C ARG A 431 -12.18 -1.60 -13.96
N CYS A 432 -11.72 -2.51 -14.81
CA CYS A 432 -10.65 -3.42 -14.44
C CYS A 432 -9.28 -2.76 -14.58
N GLN A 433 -8.49 -2.88 -13.51
CA GLN A 433 -7.05 -2.71 -13.53
C GLN A 433 -6.43 -4.11 -13.49
N TRP A 434 -5.86 -4.54 -14.63
CA TRP A 434 -5.32 -5.89 -14.81
C TRP A 434 -4.00 -6.06 -14.05
N PHE A 435 -3.78 -7.26 -13.53
CA PHE A 435 -2.52 -7.60 -12.91
C PHE A 435 -1.42 -7.83 -13.96
N GLU A 436 -0.18 -7.72 -13.52
CA GLU A 436 0.98 -8.16 -14.28
C GLU A 436 0.86 -9.64 -14.64
N CYS A 437 1.48 -10.01 -15.75
CA CYS A 437 1.58 -11.40 -16.14
C CYS A 437 2.71 -12.07 -15.37
N LEU A 438 2.39 -13.17 -14.68
CA LEU A 438 3.40 -14.10 -14.19
C LEU A 438 3.90 -14.88 -15.43
N CYS A 439 4.96 -14.37 -16.07
CA CYS A 439 5.63 -15.05 -17.18
C CYS A 439 6.48 -16.22 -16.69
#